data_AF-A0A8S0TKC4-F1
#
_entry.id   AF-A0A8S0TKC4-F1
#
_cell.length_a   1.000
_cell.length_b   1.000
_cell.length_c   1.000
_cell.angle_alpha   90.00
_cell.angle_beta   90.00
_cell.angle_gamma   90.00
#
_symmetry.space_group_name_H-M   'P 1'
#
loop_
_entity.id
_entity.type
_entity.pdbx_description
1 polymer ?
#
loop_
_entity_poly.entity_id
_entity_poly.type
_entity_poly.pdbx_seq_one_letter_code
_entity_poly.pdbx_strand_id
1 'polypeptide(L)'
;MSIQKISNQTDTITTTKILRDGKTIVSSGGIFELGFFSPGNSKNRYVGMWYKNITDKKVVWVANREIPVSNTSGVVLKVIEPGLLVLLNESNGRIIWSSNTSRPVKTPVAVLLDSGNLVVKDANDDGQGNFLWESFNNPTNTLLPGMKLGWNFITGMEVYLSSWNNNDDPSSGDFTYHLDPSGYPQLVMKSGSDVVFKTGPWNGLGYSGMPNLRNNSIFNFGVVINKNEAYHAFELLGSIISRYAVNPSGVAERWTWISRTQRWEILVTDIKCVVHMVVAILTILLFVDVWIDFCLKIQKVGIGQIGRQDVIEELP
;
A
#
# COMPACT_ATOMS: atom_id res chain seq x y z
N MET A 1 -2.58 35.60 -24.79
CA MET A 1 -3.17 35.54 -23.44
C MET A 1 -3.85 34.20 -23.28
N SER A 2 -3.19 33.26 -22.58
CA SER A 2 -3.82 31.99 -22.23
C SER A 2 -4.62 32.19 -20.96
N ILE A 3 -5.93 32.06 -21.04
CA ILE A 3 -6.82 32.13 -19.88
C ILE A 3 -6.60 30.82 -19.12
N GLN A 4 -5.77 30.85 -18.07
CA GLN A 4 -5.73 29.76 -17.11
C GLN A 4 -7.11 29.71 -16.45
N LYS A 5 -7.87 28.67 -16.79
CA LYS A 5 -9.11 28.33 -16.13
C LYS A 5 -8.75 27.94 -14.70
N ILE A 6 -8.79 28.89 -13.77
CA ILE A 6 -8.69 28.62 -12.33
C ILE A 6 -9.97 27.85 -11.96
N SER A 7 -9.92 26.54 -12.11
CA SER A 7 -10.86 25.66 -11.43
C SER A 7 -10.53 25.79 -9.95
N ASN A 8 -11.37 26.48 -9.18
CA ASN A 8 -11.38 26.43 -7.71
C ASN A 8 -11.72 25.01 -7.27
N GLN A 9 -10.79 24.07 -7.48
CA GLN A 9 -10.87 22.72 -6.95
C GLN A 9 -10.73 22.84 -5.45
N THR A 10 -11.65 22.20 -4.75
CA THR A 10 -11.69 22.19 -3.31
C THR A 10 -11.11 20.91 -2.76
N ASP A 11 -10.64 20.97 -1.54
CA ASP A 11 -10.18 19.88 -0.69
C ASP A 11 -11.26 19.39 0.30
N THR A 12 -12.46 19.98 0.30
CA THR A 12 -13.48 19.74 1.33
C THR A 12 -14.81 19.21 0.81
N ILE A 13 -15.45 18.38 1.63
CA ILE A 13 -16.83 17.92 1.49
C ILE A 13 -17.57 18.29 2.78
N THR A 14 -18.77 18.87 2.63
CA THR A 14 -19.60 19.32 3.75
C THR A 14 -21.03 18.79 3.60
N THR A 15 -21.94 19.23 4.48
CA THR A 15 -23.36 18.90 4.41
C THR A 15 -24.05 19.46 3.16
N THR A 16 -23.56 20.59 2.65
CA THR A 16 -24.08 21.29 1.46
C THR A 16 -23.19 21.11 0.23
N LYS A 17 -21.89 20.88 0.44
CA LYS A 17 -20.91 20.66 -0.61
C LYS A 17 -20.66 19.18 -0.80
N ILE A 18 -21.42 18.59 -1.71
CA ILE A 18 -21.44 17.16 -1.98
C ILE A 18 -20.57 16.81 -3.20
N LEU A 19 -20.01 15.60 -3.20
CA LEU A 19 -19.25 15.07 -4.33
C LEU A 19 -20.12 14.09 -5.13
N ARG A 20 -20.32 14.41 -6.41
CA ARG A 20 -21.05 13.57 -7.38
C ARG A 20 -20.07 12.92 -8.36
N ASP A 21 -20.53 11.87 -9.02
CA ASP A 21 -19.76 11.26 -10.11
C ASP A 21 -19.43 12.28 -11.21
N GLY A 22 -18.22 12.17 -11.77
CA GLY A 22 -17.66 13.13 -12.73
C GLY A 22 -17.07 14.40 -12.11
N LYS A 23 -17.15 14.59 -10.79
CA LYS A 23 -16.45 15.64 -10.03
C LYS A 23 -15.40 15.03 -9.11
N THR A 24 -14.44 15.86 -8.72
CA THR A 24 -13.35 15.48 -7.80
C THR A 24 -13.10 16.58 -6.78
N ILE A 25 -12.56 16.19 -5.63
CA ILE A 25 -11.86 17.09 -4.71
C ILE A 25 -10.36 16.83 -4.81
N VAL A 26 -9.55 17.83 -4.49
CA VAL A 26 -8.09 17.78 -4.60
C VAL A 26 -7.49 18.36 -3.33
N SER A 27 -6.46 17.71 -2.80
CA SER A 27 -5.72 18.22 -1.64
C SER A 27 -5.18 19.63 -1.92
N SER A 28 -5.01 20.45 -0.88
CA SER A 28 -4.66 21.88 -1.04
C SER A 28 -3.38 22.12 -1.86
N GLY A 29 -2.36 21.28 -1.71
CA GLY A 29 -1.11 21.28 -2.48
C GLY A 29 -1.18 20.60 -3.84
N GLY A 30 -2.34 20.06 -4.23
CA GLY A 30 -2.54 19.45 -5.55
C GLY A 30 -1.91 18.07 -5.72
N ILE A 31 -1.63 17.36 -4.62
CA ILE A 31 -0.92 16.06 -4.62
C ILE A 31 -1.90 14.91 -4.85
N PHE A 32 -2.97 14.87 -4.06
CA PHE A 32 -3.98 13.81 -4.09
C PHE A 32 -5.30 14.31 -4.66
N GLU A 33 -6.00 13.44 -5.37
CA GLU A 33 -7.34 13.67 -5.90
C GLU A 33 -8.26 12.52 -5.45
N LEU A 34 -9.46 12.87 -5.02
CA LEU A 34 -10.51 11.93 -4.61
C LEU A 34 -11.73 12.10 -5.51
N GLY A 35 -12.28 10.99 -5.99
CA GLY A 35 -13.45 10.98 -6.84
C GLY A 35 -14.00 9.59 -7.11
N PHE A 36 -15.03 9.55 -7.95
CA PHE A 36 -15.59 8.29 -8.43
C PHE A 36 -14.73 7.72 -9.56
N PHE A 37 -14.51 6.40 -9.54
CA PHE A 37 -13.75 5.68 -10.55
C PHE A 37 -14.30 4.27 -10.81
N SER A 38 -13.83 3.66 -11.89
CA SER A 38 -14.07 2.26 -12.25
C SER A 38 -12.73 1.58 -12.52
N PRO A 39 -12.39 0.48 -11.83
CA PRO A 39 -11.14 -0.23 -12.03
C PRO A 39 -11.16 -1.06 -13.32
N GLY A 40 -10.09 -0.93 -14.12
CA GLY A 40 -9.88 -1.67 -15.36
C GLY A 40 -11.12 -1.75 -16.26
N ASN A 41 -11.62 -2.96 -16.50
CA ASN A 41 -12.79 -3.21 -17.35
C ASN A 41 -14.12 -3.27 -16.59
N SER A 42 -14.11 -3.00 -15.29
CA SER A 42 -15.30 -3.09 -14.45
C SER A 42 -16.32 -2.01 -14.79
N LYS A 43 -17.60 -2.39 -14.78
CA LYS A 43 -18.72 -1.43 -14.84
C LYS A 43 -19.11 -0.90 -13.46
N ASN A 44 -18.57 -1.48 -12.40
CA ASN A 44 -18.83 -1.03 -11.05
C ASN A 44 -18.17 0.33 -10.79
N ARG A 45 -18.80 1.11 -9.91
CA ARG A 45 -18.31 2.42 -9.48
C ARG A 45 -17.91 2.39 -8.01
N TYR A 46 -16.80 3.04 -7.72
CA TYR A 46 -16.25 3.19 -6.39
C TYR A 46 -15.81 4.63 -6.16
N VAL A 47 -15.77 5.05 -4.90
CA VAL A 47 -15.05 6.26 -4.48
C VAL A 47 -13.62 5.84 -4.16
N GLY A 48 -12.66 6.50 -4.79
CA GLY A 48 -11.24 6.23 -4.57
C GLY A 48 -10.39 7.48 -4.61
N MET A 49 -9.13 7.29 -4.23
CA MET A 49 -8.11 8.33 -4.15
C MET A 49 -6.89 7.93 -4.97
N TRP A 50 -6.27 8.88 -5.63
CA TRP A 50 -5.05 8.68 -6.44
C TRP A 50 -4.17 9.92 -6.41
N TYR A 51 -2.92 9.78 -6.87
CA TYR A 51 -2.05 10.92 -7.13
C TYR A 51 -2.56 11.71 -8.34
N LYS A 52 -2.81 13.01 -8.18
CA LYS A 52 -3.42 13.85 -9.22
C LYS A 52 -2.56 13.99 -10.47
N ASN A 53 -1.28 14.31 -10.28
CA ASN A 53 -0.37 14.71 -11.35
C ASN A 53 0.44 13.52 -11.92
N ILE A 54 -0.16 12.32 -11.93
CA ILE A 54 0.44 11.11 -12.49
C ILE A 54 -0.44 10.60 -13.64
N THR A 55 0.18 10.32 -14.78
CA THR A 55 -0.50 9.82 -15.99
C THR A 55 -0.99 8.37 -15.82
N ASP A 56 -0.13 7.48 -15.30
CA ASP A 56 -0.52 6.14 -14.88
C ASP A 56 -1.17 6.17 -13.49
N LYS A 57 -2.44 6.59 -13.46
CA LYS A 57 -3.23 6.75 -12.24
C LYS A 57 -3.37 5.41 -11.52
N LYS A 58 -2.71 5.30 -10.36
CA LYS A 58 -2.90 4.19 -9.42
C LYS A 58 -3.77 4.65 -8.27
N VAL A 59 -4.83 3.89 -8.00
CA VAL A 59 -5.72 4.12 -6.87
C VAL A 59 -5.03 3.61 -5.60
N VAL A 60 -4.93 4.47 -4.59
CA VAL A 60 -4.20 4.22 -3.33
C VAL A 60 -5.14 4.01 -2.14
N TRP A 61 -6.43 4.33 -2.28
CA TRP A 61 -7.45 4.10 -1.27
C TRP A 61 -8.83 3.99 -1.92
N VAL A 62 -9.73 3.18 -1.36
CA VAL A 62 -11.09 2.94 -1.87
C VAL A 62 -12.07 2.88 -0.68
N ALA A 63 -13.14 3.67 -0.72
CA ALA A 63 -14.12 3.72 0.37
C ALA A 63 -15.04 2.48 0.35
N ASN A 64 -15.87 2.35 -0.68
CA ASN A 64 -16.91 1.33 -0.78
C ASN A 64 -16.40 0.05 -1.47
N ARG A 65 -15.20 -0.42 -1.10
CA ARG A 65 -14.53 -1.53 -1.79
C ARG A 65 -15.34 -2.83 -1.82
N GLU A 66 -16.13 -3.09 -0.78
CA GLU A 66 -16.95 -4.30 -0.64
C GLU A 66 -18.35 -4.18 -1.27
N ILE A 67 -18.88 -2.96 -1.39
CA ILE A 67 -20.23 -2.70 -1.89
C ILE A 67 -20.14 -1.74 -3.08
N PRO A 68 -19.94 -2.26 -4.30
CA PRO A 68 -19.88 -1.44 -5.50
C PRO A 68 -21.21 -0.76 -5.80
N VAL A 69 -21.12 0.32 -6.57
CA VAL A 69 -22.29 1.04 -7.11
C VAL A 69 -22.44 0.72 -8.59
N SER A 70 -23.61 0.22 -9.00
CA SER A 70 -23.91 -0.13 -10.40
C SER A 70 -24.56 1.01 -11.20
N ASN A 71 -25.31 1.89 -10.54
CA ASN A 71 -25.89 3.09 -11.12
C ASN A 71 -25.57 4.30 -10.24
N THR A 72 -24.89 5.28 -10.81
CA THR A 72 -24.42 6.47 -10.09
C THR A 72 -25.44 7.60 -10.06
N SER A 73 -26.58 7.43 -10.74
CA SER A 73 -27.69 8.39 -10.71
C SER A 73 -28.21 8.54 -9.28
N GLY A 74 -28.04 9.75 -8.72
CA GLY A 74 -28.44 10.06 -7.35
C GLY A 74 -27.48 9.55 -6.28
N VAL A 75 -26.33 8.96 -6.63
CA VAL A 75 -25.32 8.53 -5.65
C VAL A 75 -24.33 9.67 -5.38
N VAL A 76 -24.15 10.00 -4.11
CA VAL A 76 -23.31 11.13 -3.67
C VAL A 76 -22.46 10.76 -2.48
N LEU A 77 -21.24 11.28 -2.43
CA LEU A 77 -20.42 11.30 -1.23
C LEU A 77 -20.63 12.65 -0.54
N LYS A 78 -21.12 12.63 0.71
CA LYS A 78 -21.40 13.85 1.47
C LYS A 78 -21.17 13.64 2.96
N VAL A 79 -21.00 14.74 3.68
CA VAL A 79 -21.07 14.72 5.14
C VAL A 79 -22.54 14.86 5.56
N ILE A 80 -22.95 14.11 6.57
CA ILE A 80 -24.25 14.26 7.23
C ILE A 80 -24.04 14.52 8.72
N GLU A 81 -24.98 15.25 9.31
CA GLU A 81 -25.01 15.46 10.76
C GLU A 81 -25.25 14.12 11.49
N PRO A 82 -24.59 13.87 12.63
CA PRO A 82 -23.73 14.80 13.38
C PRO A 82 -22.22 14.60 13.10
N GLY A 83 -21.82 14.15 11.90
CA GLY A 83 -20.41 14.05 11.51
C GLY A 83 -19.99 12.80 10.76
N LEU A 84 -20.89 12.17 10.02
CA LEU A 84 -20.57 10.98 9.22
C LEU A 84 -20.28 11.39 7.78
N LEU A 85 -19.17 10.91 7.22
CA LEU A 85 -18.96 10.90 5.77
C LEU A 85 -19.65 9.67 5.20
N VAL A 86 -20.61 9.86 4.29
CA VAL A 86 -21.44 8.78 3.74
C VAL A 86 -21.46 8.79 2.22
N LEU A 87 -21.44 7.58 1.65
CA LEU A 87 -21.84 7.33 0.27
C LEU A 87 -23.32 6.97 0.29
N LEU A 88 -24.16 7.88 -0.19
CA LEU A 88 -25.62 7.82 -0.08
C LEU A 88 -26.24 7.74 -1.48
N ASN A 89 -27.22 6.86 -1.64
CA ASN A 89 -28.15 6.92 -2.76
C ASN A 89 -29.33 7.82 -2.38
N GLU A 90 -29.37 9.04 -2.90
CA GLU A 90 -30.40 10.04 -2.61
C GLU A 90 -31.79 9.63 -3.10
N SER A 91 -31.88 8.76 -4.12
CA SER A 91 -33.15 8.33 -4.71
C SER A 91 -33.99 7.47 -3.76
N ASN A 92 -33.34 6.72 -2.86
CA ASN A 92 -34.01 5.82 -1.92
C ASN A 92 -33.53 5.95 -0.46
N GLY A 93 -32.61 6.89 -0.18
CA GLY A 93 -32.06 7.12 1.15
C GLY A 93 -31.09 6.05 1.66
N ARG A 94 -30.66 5.09 0.82
CA ARG A 94 -29.78 4.00 1.25
C ARG A 94 -28.35 4.46 1.40
N ILE A 95 -27.78 4.30 2.60
CA ILE A 95 -26.33 4.43 2.84
C ILE A 95 -25.63 3.16 2.33
N ILE A 96 -24.70 3.35 1.40
CA ILE A 96 -23.89 2.29 0.79
C ILE A 96 -22.61 2.07 1.59
N TRP A 97 -22.03 3.16 2.09
CA TRP A 97 -20.82 3.17 2.89
C TRP A 97 -20.84 4.38 3.84
N SER A 98 -20.24 4.24 5.02
CA SER A 98 -20.09 5.34 5.97
C SER A 98 -18.78 5.22 6.74
N SER A 99 -18.19 6.37 7.08
CA SER A 99 -17.11 6.44 8.06
C SER A 99 -17.59 6.00 9.44
N ASN A 100 -16.72 5.36 10.23
CA ASN A 100 -17.00 5.09 11.64
C ASN A 100 -16.39 6.19 12.52
N THR A 101 -17.16 7.26 12.77
CA THR A 101 -16.68 8.42 13.54
C THR A 101 -16.79 8.23 15.04
N SER A 102 -15.78 8.66 15.78
CA SER A 102 -15.68 8.45 17.23
C SER A 102 -16.70 9.24 18.07
N ARG A 103 -17.15 10.40 17.61
CA ARG A 103 -18.08 11.28 18.33
C ARG A 103 -18.83 12.24 17.39
N PRO A 104 -20.00 12.77 17.80
CA PRO A 104 -20.69 13.84 17.08
C PRO A 104 -19.99 15.19 17.22
N VAL A 105 -20.21 16.08 16.26
CA VAL A 105 -19.70 17.47 16.25
C VAL A 105 -20.75 18.45 15.72
N LYS A 106 -20.51 19.76 15.86
CA LYS A 106 -21.48 20.80 15.49
C LYS A 106 -21.35 21.24 14.04
N THR A 107 -20.14 21.24 13.50
CA THR A 107 -19.88 21.69 12.12
C THR A 107 -18.99 20.68 11.42
N PRO A 108 -19.53 19.51 11.05
CA PRO A 108 -18.71 18.45 10.48
C PRO A 108 -18.24 18.79 9.06
N VAL A 109 -16.97 18.49 8.80
CA VAL A 109 -16.34 18.64 7.49
C VAL A 109 -15.41 17.46 7.23
N ALA A 110 -15.41 16.97 5.99
CA ALA A 110 -14.39 16.06 5.50
C ALA A 110 -13.36 16.84 4.68
N VAL A 111 -12.06 16.60 4.94
CA VAL A 111 -10.94 17.32 4.32
C VAL A 111 -9.94 16.32 3.78
N LEU A 112 -9.53 16.49 2.52
CA LEU A 112 -8.45 15.72 1.91
C LEU A 112 -7.11 16.44 2.15
N LEU A 113 -6.28 15.88 3.01
CA LEU A 113 -4.96 16.45 3.34
C LEU A 113 -3.92 16.12 2.27
N ASP A 114 -2.85 16.91 2.20
CA ASP A 114 -1.71 16.70 1.29
C ASP A 114 -0.91 15.43 1.56
N SER A 115 -1.06 14.83 2.75
CA SER A 115 -0.55 13.49 3.05
C SER A 115 -1.32 12.38 2.32
N GLY A 116 -2.51 12.67 1.80
CA GLY A 116 -3.46 11.67 1.32
C GLY A 116 -4.36 11.13 2.42
N ASN A 117 -4.30 11.68 3.64
CA ASN A 117 -5.25 11.32 4.68
C ASN A 117 -6.57 12.08 4.45
N LEU A 118 -7.66 11.35 4.21
CA LEU A 118 -9.00 11.91 4.18
C LEU A 118 -9.53 11.85 5.61
N VAL A 119 -9.79 13.01 6.19
CA VAL A 119 -10.18 13.13 7.60
C VAL A 119 -11.57 13.72 7.74
N VAL A 120 -12.28 13.35 8.80
CA VAL A 120 -13.52 14.04 9.22
C VAL A 120 -13.25 14.75 10.54
N LYS A 121 -13.61 16.03 10.65
CA LYS A 121 -13.40 16.86 11.84
C LYS A 121 -14.51 17.89 12.05
N ASP A 122 -14.50 18.56 13.20
CA ASP A 122 -15.25 19.82 13.36
C ASP A 122 -14.49 20.95 12.65
N ALA A 123 -15.18 21.73 11.84
CA ALA A 123 -14.60 22.84 11.09
C ALA A 123 -14.07 23.95 12.01
N ASN A 124 -14.61 24.07 13.23
CA ASN A 124 -14.19 25.08 14.20
C ASN A 124 -13.06 24.58 15.13
N ASP A 125 -12.59 23.34 14.94
CA ASP A 125 -11.48 22.78 15.70
C ASP A 125 -10.20 22.80 14.85
N ASP A 126 -9.30 23.70 15.25
CA ASP A 126 -7.96 23.86 14.67
C ASP A 126 -6.92 22.96 15.35
N GLY A 127 -7.32 22.18 16.37
CA GLY A 127 -6.46 21.21 17.02
C GLY A 127 -5.94 20.17 16.01
N GLN A 128 -4.65 20.24 15.68
CA GLN A 128 -4.00 19.22 14.85
C GLN A 128 -4.19 17.85 15.52
N GLY A 129 -4.82 16.91 14.80
CA GLY A 129 -5.02 15.53 15.26
C GLY A 129 -6.32 15.25 16.00
N ASN A 130 -7.23 16.23 16.18
CA ASN A 130 -8.54 15.95 16.78
C ASN A 130 -9.58 15.42 15.78
N PHE A 131 -9.18 14.44 14.97
CA PHE A 131 -10.01 13.87 13.91
C PHE A 131 -11.05 12.89 14.48
N LEU A 132 -12.25 12.89 13.89
CA LEU A 132 -13.33 11.96 14.21
C LEU A 132 -13.13 10.61 13.51
N TRP A 133 -12.55 10.66 12.32
CA TRP A 133 -12.25 9.52 11.47
C TRP A 133 -11.13 9.88 10.49
N GLU A 134 -10.34 8.88 10.11
CA GLU A 134 -9.21 9.01 9.20
C GLU A 134 -9.15 7.82 8.25
N SER A 135 -8.90 8.06 6.97
CA SER A 135 -8.66 7.00 5.99
C SER A 135 -7.37 6.23 6.28
N PHE A 136 -6.39 6.86 6.92
CA PHE A 136 -5.13 6.22 7.30
C PHE A 136 -5.31 5.08 8.31
N ASN A 137 -6.37 5.12 9.13
CA ASN A 137 -6.72 4.03 10.05
C ASN A 137 -7.54 2.91 9.36
N ASN A 138 -7.94 3.10 8.10
CA ASN A 138 -8.74 2.17 7.30
C ASN A 138 -8.15 2.03 5.89
N PRO A 139 -6.89 1.54 5.77
CA PRO A 139 -6.22 1.36 4.48
C PRO A 139 -6.91 0.34 3.59
N THR A 140 -6.54 0.33 2.30
CA THR A 140 -6.89 -0.75 1.38
C THR A 140 -5.67 -1.62 1.12
N ASN A 141 -5.12 -1.61 -0.10
CA ASN A 141 -3.97 -2.40 -0.48
C ASN A 141 -2.65 -1.62 -0.44
N THR A 142 -2.70 -0.33 -0.11
CA THR A 142 -1.56 0.59 -0.22
C THR A 142 -1.23 1.25 1.13
N LEU A 143 0.05 1.29 1.47
CA LEU A 143 0.63 2.11 2.52
C LEU A 143 1.29 3.35 1.91
N LEU A 144 0.81 4.52 2.32
CA LEU A 144 1.35 5.84 1.97
C LEU A 144 2.32 6.34 3.05
N PRO A 145 3.16 7.34 2.73
CA PRO A 145 4.02 7.98 3.72
C PRO A 145 3.20 8.53 4.88
N GLY A 146 3.68 8.34 6.11
CA GLY A 146 3.01 8.78 7.34
C GLY A 146 1.88 7.86 7.85
N MET A 147 1.53 6.80 7.12
CA MET A 147 0.61 5.77 7.65
C MET A 147 1.34 4.85 8.63
N LYS A 148 0.60 4.36 9.64
CA LYS A 148 1.09 3.42 10.65
C LYS A 148 0.55 2.03 10.35
N LEU A 149 1.38 1.11 9.86
CA LEU A 149 1.02 -0.29 9.65
C LEU A 149 1.31 -1.10 10.93
N GLY A 150 0.28 -1.45 11.68
CA GLY A 150 0.43 -2.25 12.90
C GLY A 150 -0.66 -1.99 13.93
N TRP A 151 -0.31 -2.11 15.19
CA TRP A 151 -1.24 -2.21 16.32
C TRP A 151 -1.29 -0.94 17.15
N ASN A 152 -2.51 -0.53 17.48
CA ASN A 152 -2.78 0.31 18.63
C ASN A 152 -3.25 -0.59 19.79
N PHE A 153 -2.40 -0.77 20.79
CA PHE A 153 -2.68 -1.64 21.94
C PHE A 153 -3.70 -1.02 22.92
N ILE A 154 -3.93 0.29 22.86
CA ILE A 154 -4.94 0.96 23.69
C ILE A 154 -6.34 0.64 23.16
N THR A 155 -6.55 0.73 21.83
CA THR A 155 -7.86 0.50 21.21
C THR A 155 -8.08 -0.96 20.79
N GLY A 156 -7.00 -1.75 20.71
CA GLY A 156 -7.03 -3.13 20.20
C GLY A 156 -7.16 -3.22 18.67
N MET A 157 -7.06 -2.09 17.96
CA MET A 157 -7.20 -2.05 16.51
C MET A 157 -5.87 -2.28 15.79
N GLU A 158 -5.90 -3.11 14.75
CA GLU A 158 -4.79 -3.29 13.81
C GLU A 158 -5.07 -2.55 12.50
N VAL A 159 -4.09 -1.79 12.04
CA VAL A 159 -4.01 -1.24 10.69
C VAL A 159 -3.12 -2.17 9.86
N TYR A 160 -3.72 -2.87 8.90
CA TYR A 160 -3.03 -3.82 8.00
C TYR A 160 -3.46 -3.57 6.55
N LEU A 161 -2.70 -4.06 5.57
CA LEU A 161 -3.09 -3.95 4.16
C LEU A 161 -3.81 -5.22 3.71
N SER A 162 -4.78 -5.07 2.81
CA SER A 162 -5.46 -6.18 2.14
C SER A 162 -5.39 -5.97 0.63
N SER A 163 -4.92 -6.97 -0.11
CA SER A 163 -4.85 -6.92 -1.57
C SER A 163 -6.23 -6.66 -2.17
N TRP A 164 -6.25 -6.19 -3.41
CA TRP A 164 -7.46 -6.30 -4.22
C TRP A 164 -7.71 -7.77 -4.57
N ASN A 165 -8.96 -8.12 -4.80
CA ASN A 165 -9.34 -9.44 -5.27
C ASN A 165 -8.72 -9.72 -6.65
N ASN A 166 -8.80 -8.73 -7.56
CA ASN A 166 -8.07 -8.75 -8.83
C ASN A 166 -7.92 -7.32 -9.38
N ASN A 167 -7.38 -7.17 -10.60
CA ASN A 167 -7.13 -5.85 -11.21
C ASN A 167 -8.40 -5.05 -11.54
N ASP A 168 -9.55 -5.72 -11.68
CA ASP A 168 -10.85 -5.14 -12.01
C ASP A 168 -11.81 -5.10 -10.81
N ASP A 169 -11.41 -5.63 -9.64
CA ASP A 169 -12.24 -5.73 -8.44
C ASP A 169 -11.44 -5.36 -7.17
N PRO A 170 -11.71 -4.19 -6.56
CA PRO A 170 -11.00 -3.69 -5.39
C PRO A 170 -11.50 -4.27 -4.07
N SER A 171 -12.50 -5.16 -4.08
CA SER A 171 -12.92 -5.92 -2.89
C SER A 171 -11.73 -6.63 -2.24
N SER A 172 -11.87 -7.01 -0.97
CA SER A 172 -10.80 -7.69 -0.23
C SER A 172 -10.40 -9.00 -0.91
N GLY A 173 -9.14 -9.08 -1.34
CA GLY A 173 -8.56 -10.30 -1.89
C GLY A 173 -7.99 -11.22 -0.82
N ASP A 174 -7.39 -12.32 -1.26
CA ASP A 174 -6.92 -13.40 -0.38
C ASP A 174 -5.72 -13.02 0.50
N PHE A 175 -4.97 -11.99 0.12
CA PHE A 175 -3.70 -11.64 0.76
C PHE A 175 -3.82 -10.43 1.66
N THR A 176 -3.28 -10.56 2.86
CA THR A 176 -3.16 -9.46 3.82
C THR A 176 -1.72 -9.31 4.30
N TYR A 177 -1.35 -8.09 4.69
CA TYR A 177 0.01 -7.75 5.10
C TYR A 177 -0.03 -6.98 6.42
N HIS A 178 0.58 -7.58 7.43
CA HIS A 178 0.44 -7.25 8.84
C HIS A 178 1.80 -6.90 9.46
N LEU A 179 1.76 -6.24 10.61
CA LEU A 179 2.87 -6.24 11.55
C LEU A 179 2.57 -7.25 12.67
N ASP A 180 3.41 -8.26 12.81
CA ASP A 180 3.41 -9.16 13.97
C ASP A 180 4.32 -8.57 15.06
N PRO A 181 3.77 -8.10 16.19
CA PRO A 181 4.57 -7.54 17.27
C PRO A 181 5.11 -8.60 18.24
N SER A 182 4.88 -9.90 18.00
CA SER A 182 5.29 -10.99 18.91
C SER A 182 6.82 -11.13 18.95
N GLY A 183 7.41 -10.85 20.12
CA GLY A 183 8.87 -10.82 20.27
C GLY A 183 9.47 -9.57 19.62
N TYR A 184 10.37 -9.75 18.65
CA TYR A 184 10.86 -8.65 17.83
C TYR A 184 9.93 -8.45 16.62
N PRO A 185 9.39 -7.23 16.40
CA PRO A 185 8.41 -7.01 15.36
C PRO A 185 8.88 -7.40 13.96
N GLN A 186 7.98 -7.99 13.17
CA GLN A 186 8.24 -8.38 11.79
C GLN A 186 7.00 -8.17 10.93
N LEU A 187 7.18 -7.93 9.63
CA LEU A 187 6.08 -7.86 8.69
C LEU A 187 5.74 -9.26 8.19
N VAL A 188 4.44 -9.55 8.10
CA VAL A 188 3.92 -10.87 7.80
C VAL A 188 2.87 -10.77 6.72
N MET A 189 3.06 -11.54 5.65
CA MET A 189 2.01 -11.74 4.65
C MET A 189 1.22 -13.01 4.97
N LYS A 190 -0.11 -12.90 4.93
CA LYS A 190 -1.02 -14.01 5.11
C LYS A 190 -1.86 -14.23 3.86
N SER A 191 -2.25 -15.49 3.64
CA SER A 191 -3.27 -15.91 2.68
C SER A 191 -4.40 -16.54 3.51
N GLY A 192 -5.49 -15.82 3.71
CA GLY A 192 -6.46 -16.17 4.76
C GLY A 192 -5.79 -16.23 6.14
N SER A 193 -5.84 -17.37 6.83
CA SER A 193 -5.17 -17.57 8.14
C SER A 193 -3.68 -17.91 8.02
N ASP A 194 -3.23 -18.37 6.86
CA ASP A 194 -1.93 -18.99 6.70
C ASP A 194 -0.84 -17.96 6.44
N VAL A 195 0.24 -18.02 7.21
CA VAL A 195 1.40 -17.17 6.98
C VAL A 195 2.20 -17.69 5.79
N VAL A 196 2.30 -16.88 4.71
CA VAL A 196 2.96 -17.26 3.46
C VAL A 196 4.32 -16.59 3.25
N PHE A 197 4.60 -15.51 3.99
CA PHE A 197 5.89 -14.82 3.99
C PHE A 197 6.10 -14.06 5.30
N LYS A 198 7.36 -13.98 5.73
CA LYS A 198 7.81 -13.16 6.87
C LYS A 198 9.06 -12.39 6.45
N THR A 199 9.11 -11.09 6.71
CA THR A 199 10.32 -10.28 6.45
C THR A 199 11.47 -10.62 7.39
N GLY A 200 11.19 -11.35 8.47
CA GLY A 200 12.09 -11.54 9.60
C GLY A 200 12.10 -10.33 10.55
N PRO A 201 12.62 -10.51 11.78
CA PRO A 201 12.61 -9.49 12.82
C PRO A 201 13.30 -8.17 12.45
N TRP A 202 12.78 -7.07 13.01
CA TRP A 202 13.41 -5.76 13.03
C TRP A 202 14.62 -5.74 13.98
N ASN A 203 15.79 -5.34 13.47
CA ASN A 203 17.03 -5.30 14.25
C ASN A 203 17.50 -3.89 14.65
N GLY A 204 16.65 -2.87 14.47
CA GLY A 204 17.01 -1.46 14.70
C GLY A 204 17.50 -0.72 13.45
N LEU A 205 17.95 -1.44 12.42
CA LEU A 205 18.42 -0.87 11.14
C LEU A 205 17.54 -1.31 9.95
N GLY A 206 17.01 -2.52 10.00
CA GLY A 206 16.22 -3.12 8.94
C GLY A 206 15.58 -4.44 9.38
N TYR A 207 14.88 -5.08 8.46
CA TYR A 207 14.36 -6.44 8.67
C TYR A 207 15.42 -7.48 8.30
N SER A 208 15.59 -8.53 9.12
CA SER A 208 16.66 -9.51 8.95
C SER A 208 16.59 -10.30 7.63
N GLY A 209 15.39 -10.52 7.09
CA GLY A 209 15.17 -11.16 5.78
C GLY A 209 15.32 -10.21 4.60
N MET A 210 15.67 -8.94 4.85
CA MET A 210 15.87 -7.92 3.81
C MET A 210 17.22 -7.19 4.00
N PRO A 211 18.37 -7.89 4.00
CA PRO A 211 19.68 -7.29 4.30
C PRO A 211 20.13 -6.23 3.28
N ASN A 212 19.54 -6.24 2.08
CA ASN A 212 19.81 -5.28 1.00
C ASN A 212 18.97 -4.00 1.13
N LEU A 213 17.89 -4.01 1.93
CA LEU A 213 17.06 -2.85 2.18
C LEU A 213 17.74 -1.96 3.23
N ARG A 214 18.64 -1.09 2.78
CA ARG A 214 19.37 -0.13 3.62
C ARG A 214 18.82 1.28 3.45
N ASN A 215 19.29 2.20 4.29
CA ASN A 215 19.08 3.64 4.11
C ASN A 215 19.40 4.05 2.68
N ASN A 216 18.48 4.77 2.06
CA ASN A 216 18.57 5.23 0.69
C ASN A 216 18.11 6.69 0.62
N SER A 217 18.32 7.35 -0.51
CA SER A 217 17.96 8.76 -0.70
C SER A 217 16.48 8.99 -1.02
N ILE A 218 15.64 7.96 -0.96
CA ILE A 218 14.23 8.00 -1.38
C ILE A 218 13.29 8.00 -0.18
N PHE A 219 13.57 7.20 0.84
CA PHE A 219 12.72 7.08 2.01
C PHE A 219 13.51 6.65 3.25
N ASN A 220 13.00 7.08 4.41
CA ASN A 220 13.32 6.51 5.70
C ASN A 220 12.17 5.58 6.12
N PHE A 221 12.49 4.52 6.83
CA PHE A 221 11.50 3.60 7.37
C PHE A 221 11.96 3.12 8.74
N GLY A 222 11.00 2.68 9.55
CA GLY A 222 11.31 2.20 10.87
C GLY A 222 10.13 1.51 11.54
N VAL A 223 10.44 0.91 12.67
CA VAL A 223 9.45 0.30 13.57
C VAL A 223 9.45 1.06 14.87
N VAL A 224 8.27 1.49 15.30
CA VAL A 224 8.03 1.98 16.66
C VAL A 224 7.40 0.84 17.44
N ILE A 225 7.92 0.57 18.63
CA ILE A 225 7.32 -0.36 19.59
C ILE A 225 7.39 0.24 20.99
N ASN A 226 6.25 0.35 21.64
CA ASN A 226 6.13 0.79 23.02
C ASN A 226 4.86 0.17 23.66
N LYS A 227 4.57 0.53 24.91
CA LYS A 227 3.41 -0.02 25.66
C LYS A 227 2.04 0.33 25.06
N ASN A 228 1.95 1.34 24.20
CA ASN A 228 0.69 1.83 23.63
C ASN A 228 0.48 1.38 22.18
N GLU A 229 1.55 1.23 21.41
CA GLU A 229 1.46 0.93 19.98
C GLU A 229 2.72 0.21 19.47
N ALA A 230 2.55 -0.57 18.40
CA ALA A 230 3.64 -1.12 17.61
C ALA A 230 3.29 -0.98 16.13
N TYR A 231 4.10 -0.28 15.34
CA TYR A 231 3.82 -0.07 13.92
C TYR A 231 5.09 0.09 13.10
N HIS A 232 4.99 -0.31 11.83
CA HIS A 232 5.92 0.06 10.78
C HIS A 232 5.40 1.32 10.08
N ALA A 233 6.30 2.26 9.81
CA ALA A 233 6.01 3.46 9.04
C ALA A 233 7.20 3.83 8.16
N PHE A 234 6.93 4.62 7.13
CA PHE A 234 7.95 5.22 6.31
C PHE A 234 7.62 6.67 5.96
N GLU A 235 8.65 7.43 5.67
CA GLU A 235 8.60 8.82 5.23
C GLU A 235 9.43 8.97 3.96
N LEU A 236 9.03 9.89 3.08
CA LEU A 236 9.78 10.17 1.85
C LEU A 236 10.80 11.27 2.07
N LEU A 237 11.95 11.10 1.45
CA LEU A 237 13.02 12.09 1.45
C LEU A 237 12.83 13.01 0.24
N GLY A 238 12.48 14.27 0.51
CA GLY A 238 12.21 15.26 -0.53
C GLY A 238 10.88 15.04 -1.27
N SER A 239 10.74 15.67 -2.44
CA SER A 239 9.51 15.67 -3.24
C SER A 239 9.39 14.45 -4.16
N ILE A 240 9.61 13.26 -3.62
CA ILE A 240 9.49 11.99 -4.36
C ILE A 240 8.07 11.45 -4.16
N ILE A 241 7.53 10.76 -5.18
CA ILE A 241 6.28 10.02 -5.05
C ILE A 241 6.61 8.53 -4.99
N SER A 242 6.29 7.89 -3.86
CA SER A 242 6.48 6.46 -3.67
C SER A 242 5.39 5.91 -2.75
N ARG A 243 4.99 4.66 -3.01
CA ARG A 243 3.97 3.93 -2.25
C ARG A 243 4.39 2.48 -2.08
N TYR A 244 3.91 1.84 -1.03
CA TYR A 244 4.07 0.41 -0.81
C TYR A 244 2.71 -0.26 -1.00
N ALA A 245 2.59 -1.30 -1.83
CA ALA A 245 1.28 -1.90 -2.10
C ALA A 245 1.34 -3.42 -2.24
N VAL A 246 0.29 -4.09 -1.74
CA VAL A 246 0.07 -5.53 -1.87
C VAL A 246 -0.77 -5.78 -3.12
N ASN A 247 -0.25 -6.56 -4.05
CA ASN A 247 -0.96 -6.91 -5.27
C ASN A 247 -1.79 -8.21 -5.08
N PRO A 248 -2.76 -8.51 -5.98
CA PRO A 248 -3.60 -9.70 -5.88
C PRO A 248 -2.83 -11.03 -5.92
N SER A 249 -1.57 -11.04 -6.34
CA SER A 249 -0.73 -12.24 -6.41
C SER A 249 0.04 -12.51 -5.13
N GLY A 250 -0.19 -11.75 -4.06
CA GLY A 250 0.51 -11.93 -2.78
C GLY A 250 1.97 -11.49 -2.87
N VAL A 251 2.19 -10.33 -3.48
CA VAL A 251 3.49 -9.66 -3.50
C VAL A 251 3.31 -8.23 -3.01
N ALA A 252 4.14 -7.82 -2.06
CA ALA A 252 4.14 -6.44 -1.59
C ALA A 252 5.33 -5.70 -2.19
N GLU A 253 5.06 -4.56 -2.82
CA GLU A 253 6.03 -3.87 -3.68
C GLU A 253 6.11 -2.38 -3.34
N ARG A 254 7.34 -1.86 -3.28
CA ARG A 254 7.58 -0.42 -3.26
C ARG A 254 7.65 0.10 -4.69
N TRP A 255 6.68 0.92 -5.04
CA TRP A 255 6.59 1.59 -6.32
C TRP A 255 7.02 3.04 -6.17
N THR A 256 7.92 3.51 -7.03
CA THR A 256 8.38 4.90 -7.06
C THR A 256 8.13 5.49 -8.44
N TRP A 257 7.53 6.68 -8.48
CA TRP A 257 7.27 7.38 -9.73
C TRP A 257 8.52 8.12 -10.19
N ILE A 258 8.97 7.82 -11.41
CA ILE A 258 10.12 8.47 -12.02
C ILE A 258 9.63 9.56 -12.97
N SER A 259 9.68 10.82 -12.53
CA SER A 259 9.18 11.97 -13.30
C SER A 259 9.80 12.12 -14.68
N ARG A 260 11.08 11.74 -14.86
CA ARG A 260 11.79 11.84 -16.15
C ARG A 260 11.22 10.89 -17.20
N THR A 261 10.84 9.68 -16.80
CA THR A 261 10.36 8.62 -17.69
C THR A 261 8.85 8.42 -17.62
N GLN A 262 8.16 9.16 -16.75
CA GLN A 262 6.70 9.11 -16.56
C GLN A 262 6.19 7.67 -16.35
N ARG A 263 6.88 6.92 -15.50
CA ARG A 263 6.54 5.52 -15.18
C ARG A 263 6.81 5.19 -13.73
N TRP A 264 6.10 4.18 -13.24
CA TRP A 264 6.37 3.55 -11.96
C TRP A 264 7.50 2.53 -12.09
N GLU A 265 8.48 2.58 -11.20
CA GLU A 265 9.55 1.60 -11.08
C GLU A 265 9.49 0.91 -9.71
N ILE A 266 9.78 -0.39 -9.70
CA ILE A 266 9.80 -1.21 -8.49
C ILE A 266 11.18 -1.09 -7.85
N LEU A 267 11.23 -0.71 -6.58
CA LEU A 267 12.48 -0.62 -5.82
C LEU A 267 12.69 -1.78 -4.86
N VAL A 268 11.59 -2.30 -4.30
CA VAL A 268 11.60 -3.34 -3.26
C VAL A 268 10.44 -4.27 -3.49
N THR A 269 10.68 -5.56 -3.32
CA THR A 269 9.68 -6.62 -3.49
C THR A 269 9.77 -7.61 -2.34
N ASP A 270 8.65 -7.80 -1.66
CA ASP A 270 8.43 -8.85 -0.66
C ASP A 270 7.56 -9.92 -1.32
N ILE A 271 8.17 -11.07 -1.58
CA ILE A 271 7.55 -12.12 -2.39
C ILE A 271 7.22 -13.35 -1.56
N LYS A 272 6.05 -13.94 -1.82
CA LYS A 272 5.70 -15.28 -1.33
C LYS A 272 6.82 -16.28 -1.67
N CYS A 273 7.17 -17.13 -0.71
CA CYS A 273 8.36 -17.99 -0.72
C CYS A 273 8.44 -19.04 -1.86
N VAL A 274 7.52 -19.06 -2.82
CA VAL A 274 7.59 -19.94 -3.99
C VAL A 274 8.82 -19.61 -4.85
N VAL A 275 9.21 -18.33 -4.95
CA VAL A 275 10.38 -17.95 -5.76
C VAL A 275 11.69 -18.29 -5.07
N HIS A 276 11.78 -18.23 -3.74
CA HIS A 276 12.97 -18.74 -3.05
C HIS A 276 13.10 -20.26 -3.15
N MET A 277 12.00 -21.01 -3.19
CA MET A 277 12.07 -22.44 -3.49
C MET A 277 12.52 -22.69 -4.94
N VAL A 278 11.98 -21.97 -5.92
CA VAL A 278 12.36 -22.16 -7.34
C VAL A 278 13.79 -21.70 -7.59
N VAL A 279 14.24 -20.57 -7.02
CA VAL A 279 15.64 -20.12 -7.11
C VAL A 279 16.55 -21.05 -6.32
N ALA A 280 16.19 -21.50 -5.11
CA ALA A 280 17.00 -22.49 -4.39
C ALA A 280 17.06 -23.83 -5.14
N ILE A 281 15.96 -24.29 -5.73
CA ILE A 281 15.89 -25.51 -6.56
C ILE A 281 16.72 -25.32 -7.84
N LEU A 282 16.61 -24.18 -8.54
CA LEU A 282 17.45 -23.87 -9.71
C LEU A 282 18.93 -23.75 -9.35
N THR A 283 19.26 -23.16 -8.20
CA THR A 283 20.64 -23.05 -7.73
C THR A 283 21.18 -24.44 -7.37
N ILE A 284 20.40 -25.26 -6.65
CA ILE A 284 20.75 -26.66 -6.33
C ILE A 284 20.88 -27.50 -7.60
N LEU A 285 19.97 -27.36 -8.56
CA LEU A 285 20.03 -28.08 -9.85
C LEU A 285 21.25 -27.67 -10.67
N LEU A 286 21.59 -26.37 -10.74
CA LEU A 286 22.81 -25.90 -11.39
C LEU A 286 24.08 -26.43 -10.70
N PHE A 287 24.10 -26.53 -9.37
CA PHE A 287 25.22 -27.14 -8.65
C PHE A 287 25.30 -28.66 -8.87
N VAL A 288 24.17 -29.37 -8.97
CA VAL A 288 24.12 -30.81 -9.26
C VAL A 288 24.57 -31.09 -10.70
N ASP A 289 24.14 -30.28 -11.67
CA ASP A 289 24.54 -30.43 -13.08
C ASP A 289 26.05 -30.19 -13.26
N VAL A 290 26.62 -29.18 -12.58
CA VAL A 290 28.07 -28.93 -12.57
C VAL A 290 28.84 -30.09 -11.92
N TRP A 291 28.27 -30.73 -10.88
CA TRP A 291 28.90 -31.87 -10.19
C TRP A 291 28.83 -33.16 -11.00
N ILE A 292 27.73 -33.38 -11.74
CA ILE A 292 27.57 -34.49 -12.69
C ILE A 292 28.54 -34.33 -13.87
N ASP A 293 28.68 -33.12 -14.42
CA ASP A 293 29.64 -32.86 -15.49
C ASP A 293 31.10 -33.02 -15.01
N PHE A 294 31.41 -32.62 -13.76
CA PHE A 294 32.71 -32.86 -13.14
C PHE A 294 32.99 -34.38 -12.96
N CYS A 295 32.01 -35.14 -12.46
CA CYS A 295 32.12 -36.59 -12.33
C CYS A 295 32.25 -37.31 -13.69
N LEU A 296 31.51 -36.87 -14.72
CA LEU A 296 31.60 -37.42 -16.08
C LEU A 296 32.92 -37.06 -16.78
N LYS A 297 33.51 -35.90 -16.48
CA LYS A 297 34.87 -35.54 -16.91
C LYS A 297 35.92 -36.41 -16.25
N ILE A 298 35.78 -36.70 -14.95
CA ILE A 298 36.69 -37.60 -14.22
C ILE A 298 36.57 -39.04 -14.73
N GLN A 299 35.38 -39.51 -15.13
CA GLN A 299 35.24 -40.84 -15.74
C GLN A 299 35.79 -40.93 -17.18
N LYS A 300 35.84 -39.83 -17.94
CA LYS A 300 36.43 -39.79 -19.29
C LYS A 300 37.95 -39.65 -19.30
N VAL A 301 38.53 -39.09 -18.25
CA VAL A 301 39.99 -39.07 -18.04
C VAL A 301 40.37 -40.36 -17.33
N GLY A 302 40.65 -41.39 -18.11
CA GLY A 302 40.96 -42.73 -17.63
C GLY A 302 42.01 -42.75 -16.51
N ILE A 303 41.83 -43.70 -15.60
CA ILE A 303 42.77 -44.11 -14.55
C ILE A 303 44.18 -44.24 -15.16
N GLY A 304 45.06 -43.31 -14.82
CA GLY A 304 46.44 -43.28 -15.30
C GLY A 304 47.27 -42.23 -14.59
N GLN A 305 47.76 -42.59 -13.41
CA GLN A 305 48.83 -41.95 -12.62
C GLN A 305 48.96 -40.42 -12.68
N ILE A 306 48.56 -39.74 -11.60
CA ILE A 306 49.12 -38.42 -11.27
C ILE A 306 49.62 -38.45 -9.83
N GLY A 307 50.95 -38.40 -9.72
CA GLY A 307 51.68 -38.18 -8.49
C GLY A 307 51.59 -36.74 -8.00
N ARG A 308 51.89 -36.58 -6.73
CA ARG A 308 51.81 -35.39 -5.90
C ARG A 308 52.80 -34.29 -6.36
N GLN A 309 52.34 -33.26 -7.06
CA GLN A 309 52.73 -31.83 -6.92
C GLN A 309 52.21 -30.98 -8.08
N ASP A 310 51.64 -29.82 -7.71
CA ASP A 310 51.32 -28.62 -8.50
C ASP A 310 50.25 -28.81 -9.60
N VAL A 311 49.23 -27.97 -9.75
CA VAL A 311 49.29 -26.54 -10.05
C VAL A 311 47.95 -25.89 -9.65
N ILE A 312 48.09 -24.75 -8.96
CA ILE A 312 47.09 -23.70 -8.68
C ILE A 312 46.84 -22.91 -9.98
N GLU A 313 45.66 -22.29 -10.13
CA GLU A 313 45.13 -21.53 -11.30
C GLU A 313 44.24 -22.44 -12.19
N GLU A 314 42.98 -22.16 -12.49
CA GLU A 314 42.22 -20.91 -12.57
C GLU A 314 40.76 -21.15 -12.15
N LEU A 315 40.18 -20.19 -11.43
CA LEU A 315 38.73 -19.98 -11.36
C LEU A 315 38.40 -18.77 -12.25
N PRO A 316 37.42 -18.85 -13.15
CA PRO A 316 36.56 -17.71 -13.44
C PRO A 316 35.45 -17.59 -12.39
#